data_AF-A0A382CTA7-F1
#
_entry.id   AF-A0A382CTA7-F1
#
_cell.length_a   1.000
_cell.length_b   1.000
_cell.length_c   1.000
_cell.angle_alpha   90.00
_cell.angle_beta   90.00
_cell.angle_gamma   90.00
#
_symmetry.space_group_name_H-M   'P 1'
#
loop_
_entity.id
_entity.type
_entity.pdbx_description
1 polymer ?
#
loop_
_entity_poly.entity_id
_entity_poly.type
_entity_poly.pdbx_seq_one_letter_code
_entity_poly.pdbx_strand_id
1 'polypeptide(L)'
;MANRIPLVVDVLDSNKIKELPVGDNLDLGGAGVTNAGTINATDIRINNVSFNNPFSGDYNDLTNKPSIPTVPSALSAFANDVGYLAAGITTDVISEGVTNEYFTLAKTDARVNAQTGSNLDLSLKTITALKDVDDVTVSDDGKILYYDHASTSWKWKVDAGGITTFTALTDVDAVTGTNDGDILYYDHATTSFKWKADASSFTFSVGADDSTLRAISTTESIKFIGGTGITTASDSEGNITTTIGNIGDLVDVGVAGATNGQVLTYDSGASTWGPGSIAAPSNIDDLADVDTVSTTPVDDYVLSFKGATSKWEPRVLNNVDAATVTTSPDATAAAQFVTFVAVSDSSSQELRTDASVTYNPSTNVLSATSFTGTTVNTTNLNVSGSVANGVNEITFAGDLKVASTKEIRYYDTDNSHFIGFKSAGTVTASKSFTLPDGDGTTNQVLTTDGNETLSWSTPSGTGELNEDSYKTIKISGQTDVVASAAADELTLVAGTNITMTTAADEITINSTGGGGGT
;
A
#
# COMPACT_ATOMS: atom_id res chain seq x y z
N MET A 1 -6.23 36.93 26.08
CA MET A 1 -5.42 35.76 25.64
C MET A 1 -6.07 35.22 24.39
N ALA A 2 -5.46 35.37 23.22
CA ALA A 2 -5.95 34.71 22.02
C ALA A 2 -5.53 33.24 22.10
N ASN A 3 -6.48 32.31 21.96
CA ASN A 3 -6.22 30.89 21.83
C ASN A 3 -5.29 30.68 20.62
N ARG A 4 -4.00 30.47 20.87
CA ARG A 4 -3.07 30.06 19.82
C ARG A 4 -3.23 28.56 19.61
N ILE A 5 -3.94 28.17 18.56
CA ILE A 5 -4.01 26.77 18.15
C ILE A 5 -2.62 26.40 17.59
N PRO A 6 -1.90 25.41 18.17
CA PRO A 6 -0.62 24.98 17.61
C PRO A 6 -0.87 24.32 16.25
N LEU A 7 -0.20 24.82 15.20
CA LEU A 7 -0.11 24.12 13.93
C LEU A 7 0.69 22.83 14.17
N VAL A 8 0.09 21.67 13.90
CA VAL A 8 0.79 20.38 14.02
C VAL A 8 1.62 20.18 12.76
N VAL A 9 2.94 20.24 12.92
CA VAL A 9 3.91 19.89 11.88
C VAL A 9 4.15 18.39 11.97
N ASP A 10 3.86 17.65 10.90
CA ASP A 10 4.19 16.22 10.85
C ASP A 10 5.67 16.07 10.51
N VAL A 11 6.47 15.81 11.54
CA VAL A 11 7.93 15.63 11.43
C VAL A 11 8.34 14.32 10.76
N LEU A 12 7.41 13.37 10.56
CA LEU A 12 7.66 12.11 9.87
C LEU A 12 7.31 12.19 8.38
N ASP A 13 6.53 13.18 7.95
CA ASP A 13 6.24 13.48 6.53
C ASP A 13 6.90 14.80 6.12
N SER A 14 8.23 14.83 6.22
CA SER A 14 9.07 15.94 5.75
C SER A 14 8.69 17.32 6.32
N ASN A 15 8.23 17.38 7.57
CA ASN A 15 7.81 18.62 8.26
C ASN A 15 6.65 19.36 7.56
N LYS A 16 5.72 18.63 6.93
CA LYS A 16 4.52 19.23 6.31
C LYS A 16 3.46 19.54 7.37
N ILE A 17 2.74 20.63 7.16
CA ILE A 17 1.47 20.89 7.86
C ILE A 17 0.42 20.07 7.12
N LYS A 18 -0.14 19.03 7.74
CA LYS A 18 -1.00 18.11 7.00
C LYS A 18 -2.40 18.68 6.72
N GLU A 19 -3.10 19.23 7.72
CA GLU A 19 -4.46 19.74 7.53
C GLU A 19 -4.78 20.84 8.55
N LEU A 20 -5.57 21.85 8.16
CA LEU A 20 -6.22 22.76 9.10
C LEU A 20 -7.59 22.16 9.48
N PRO A 21 -8.08 22.33 10.73
CA PRO A 21 -9.42 21.90 11.09
C PRO A 21 -10.49 22.47 10.15
N VAL A 22 -11.52 21.68 9.83
CA VAL A 22 -12.62 22.11 8.94
C VAL A 22 -13.30 23.34 9.51
N GLY A 23 -13.25 24.45 8.77
CA GLY A 23 -13.83 25.74 9.17
C GLY A 23 -12.82 26.78 9.67
N ASP A 24 -11.53 26.42 9.82
CA ASP A 24 -10.47 27.35 10.20
C ASP A 24 -9.72 27.93 9.00
N ASN A 25 -9.27 29.18 9.11
CA ASN A 25 -8.49 29.88 8.09
C ASN A 25 -7.02 30.03 8.53
N LEU A 26 -6.07 29.86 7.60
CA LEU A 26 -4.68 30.24 7.83
C LEU A 26 -4.52 31.75 7.58
N ASP A 27 -4.51 32.53 8.65
CA ASP A 27 -4.21 33.97 8.59
C ASP A 27 -2.68 34.20 8.55
N LEU A 28 -2.21 34.79 7.44
CA LEU A 28 -0.81 35.16 7.22
C LEU A 28 -0.63 36.69 7.18
N GLY A 29 -1.52 37.47 7.80
CA GLY A 29 -1.42 38.93 7.85
C GLY A 29 -0.05 39.41 8.33
N GLY A 30 0.70 40.09 7.45
CA GLY A 30 2.06 40.59 7.73
C GLY A 30 3.20 39.59 7.46
N ALA A 31 2.89 38.38 7.01
CA ALA A 31 3.84 37.37 6.54
C ALA A 31 3.60 37.06 5.04
N GLY A 32 4.56 36.38 4.41
CA GLY A 32 4.48 36.00 2.99
C GLY A 32 4.67 34.50 2.78
N VAL A 33 4.15 33.99 1.67
CA VAL A 33 4.47 32.64 1.19
C VAL A 33 5.63 32.75 0.20
N THR A 34 6.83 32.32 0.58
CA THR A 34 8.02 32.30 -0.29
C THR A 34 8.37 30.87 -0.68
N ASN A 35 8.83 30.65 -1.93
CA ASN A 35 9.19 29.34 -2.50
C ASN A 35 8.04 28.31 -2.63
N ALA A 36 6.78 28.74 -2.73
CA ALA A 36 5.68 27.83 -3.10
C ALA A 36 5.72 27.53 -4.60
N GLY A 37 5.88 26.26 -4.97
CA GLY A 37 5.92 25.83 -6.38
C GLY A 37 4.57 25.97 -7.09
N THR A 38 3.48 25.59 -6.41
CA THR A 38 2.10 25.76 -6.90
C THR A 38 1.16 26.07 -5.72
N ILE A 39 0.14 26.90 -5.94
CA ILE A 39 -0.95 27.16 -4.99
C ILE A 39 -2.25 26.84 -5.72
N ASN A 40 -2.88 25.71 -5.38
CA ASN A 40 -4.20 25.36 -5.90
C ASN A 40 -5.26 26.00 -5.00
N ALA A 41 -5.92 27.05 -5.49
CA ALA A 41 -6.98 27.75 -4.79
C ALA A 41 -8.13 28.04 -5.74
N THR A 42 -9.35 28.07 -5.22
CA THR A 42 -10.56 28.45 -5.99
C THR A 42 -10.54 29.93 -6.40
N ASP A 43 -9.84 30.78 -5.66
CA ASP A 43 -9.56 32.16 -6.05
C ASP A 43 -8.30 32.67 -5.33
N ILE A 44 -7.49 33.47 -6.02
CA ILE A 44 -6.37 34.20 -5.44
C ILE A 44 -6.68 35.68 -5.62
N ARG A 45 -6.78 36.42 -4.51
CA ARG A 45 -6.95 37.88 -4.55
C ARG A 45 -5.67 38.59 -4.17
N ILE A 46 -5.18 39.49 -5.01
CA ILE A 46 -4.07 40.42 -4.67
C ILE A 46 -4.68 41.82 -4.60
N ASN A 47 -4.54 42.52 -3.47
CA ASN A 47 -5.17 43.83 -3.23
C ASN A 47 -6.67 43.84 -3.57
N ASN A 48 -7.39 42.81 -3.11
CA ASN A 48 -8.82 42.57 -3.37
C ASN A 48 -9.23 42.28 -4.84
N VAL A 49 -8.29 42.13 -5.77
CA VAL A 49 -8.58 41.75 -7.17
C VAL A 49 -8.44 40.25 -7.35
N SER A 50 -9.51 39.56 -7.77
CA SER A 50 -9.54 38.13 -8.07
C SER A 50 -8.78 37.80 -9.35
N PHE A 51 -7.91 36.80 -9.28
CA PHE A 51 -7.15 36.27 -10.43
C PHE A 51 -7.79 35.01 -11.03
N ASN A 52 -8.98 34.62 -10.55
CA ASN A 52 -9.78 33.58 -11.20
C ASN A 52 -10.40 34.07 -12.54
N ASN A 53 -10.33 35.38 -12.85
CA ASN A 53 -10.47 35.96 -14.18
C ASN A 53 -9.79 37.35 -14.25
N PRO A 54 -8.48 37.44 -14.57
CA PRO A 54 -7.67 38.63 -14.33
C PRO A 54 -7.87 39.79 -15.33
N PHE A 55 -8.73 39.64 -16.33
CA PHE A 55 -9.08 40.72 -17.27
C PHE A 55 -10.60 40.89 -17.34
N SER A 56 -11.09 42.11 -17.11
CA SER A 56 -12.53 42.44 -17.14
C SER A 56 -13.15 42.39 -18.54
N GLY A 57 -12.30 42.37 -19.58
CA GLY A 57 -12.71 42.51 -20.97
C GLY A 57 -13.08 43.95 -21.38
N ASP A 58 -13.11 44.91 -20.45
CA ASP A 58 -13.39 46.32 -20.74
C ASP A 58 -12.08 47.07 -21.07
N TYR A 59 -12.05 47.73 -22.24
CA TYR A 59 -10.96 48.62 -22.65
C TYR A 59 -10.69 49.71 -21.60
N ASN A 60 -11.68 50.06 -20.77
CA ASN A 60 -11.56 51.07 -19.74
C ASN A 60 -10.56 50.74 -18.63
N ASP A 61 -10.22 49.46 -18.45
CA ASP A 61 -9.44 49.01 -17.30
C ASP A 61 -7.93 48.94 -17.55
N LEU A 62 -7.48 49.31 -18.75
CA LEU A 62 -6.06 49.42 -19.09
C LEU A 62 -5.47 50.74 -18.55
N THR A 63 -4.49 50.67 -17.65
CA THR A 63 -3.87 51.85 -16.99
C THR A 63 -2.85 52.62 -17.83
N ASN A 64 -2.63 52.24 -19.09
CA ASN A 64 -1.76 52.94 -20.05
C ASN A 64 -2.38 52.96 -21.46
N LYS A 65 -3.63 53.42 -21.57
CA LYS A 65 -4.29 53.57 -22.87
C LYS A 65 -3.64 54.68 -23.70
N PRO A 66 -3.42 54.49 -25.02
CA PRO A 66 -3.15 55.60 -25.93
C PRO A 66 -4.29 56.64 -25.87
N SER A 67 -3.98 57.93 -25.73
CA SER A 67 -4.99 58.98 -25.77
C SER A 67 -5.45 59.24 -27.21
N ILE A 68 -6.66 58.76 -27.55
CA ILE A 68 -7.33 59.08 -28.81
C ILE A 68 -7.85 60.53 -28.72
N PRO A 69 -7.44 61.46 -29.60
CA PRO A 69 -7.96 62.83 -29.57
C PRO A 69 -9.47 62.85 -29.90
N THR A 70 -10.29 63.35 -28.98
CA THR A 70 -11.69 63.68 -29.23
C THR A 70 -11.79 65.11 -29.77
N VAL A 71 -12.40 65.27 -30.95
CA VAL A 71 -12.66 66.58 -31.58
C VAL A 71 -13.80 67.30 -30.82
N PRO A 72 -13.67 68.58 -30.41
CA PRO A 72 -14.70 69.30 -29.64
C PRO A 72 -16.01 69.49 -30.42
N SER A 73 -17.14 69.31 -29.73
CA SER A 73 -18.50 69.29 -30.28
C SER A 73 -19.34 70.56 -30.05
N ALA A 74 -18.73 71.74 -29.90
CA ALA A 74 -19.37 73.05 -30.16
C ALA A 74 -18.37 74.23 -30.17
N LEU A 75 -18.06 74.70 -31.39
CA LEU A 75 -17.87 76.08 -31.83
C LEU A 75 -17.39 77.15 -30.85
N SER A 76 -16.11 77.52 -30.93
CA SER A 76 -15.63 78.86 -30.58
C SER A 76 -14.14 79.07 -30.94
N ALA A 77 -13.94 79.79 -32.04
CA ALA A 77 -12.89 80.80 -32.26
C ALA A 77 -11.42 80.37 -32.40
N PHE A 78 -11.14 79.25 -33.07
CA PHE A 78 -9.92 79.14 -33.89
C PHE A 78 -10.25 79.38 -35.39
N ALA A 79 -10.62 80.61 -35.76
CA ALA A 79 -10.91 81.09 -37.14
C ALA A 79 -11.89 80.29 -38.03
N ASN A 80 -12.40 79.13 -37.62
CA ASN A 80 -13.24 78.23 -38.41
C ASN A 80 -14.71 78.15 -37.96
N ASP A 81 -15.17 79.11 -37.16
CA ASP A 81 -16.47 79.06 -36.44
C ASP A 81 -17.46 80.20 -36.80
N VAL A 82 -17.35 80.79 -37.99
CA VAL A 82 -18.28 81.83 -38.48
C VAL A 82 -19.50 81.17 -39.15
N GLY A 83 -20.70 81.42 -38.62
CA GLY A 83 -21.98 81.12 -39.30
C GLY A 83 -22.75 79.90 -38.79
N TYR A 84 -22.24 79.21 -37.78
CA TYR A 84 -22.98 78.12 -37.14
C TYR A 84 -23.92 78.67 -36.06
N LEU A 85 -25.20 78.66 -36.40
CA LEU A 85 -26.31 78.80 -35.48
C LEU A 85 -26.35 77.60 -34.53
N ALA A 86 -26.44 77.88 -33.23
CA ALA A 86 -26.81 76.89 -32.23
C ALA A 86 -28.14 76.22 -32.62
N ALA A 87 -28.27 74.92 -32.33
CA ALA A 87 -29.50 74.16 -32.57
C ALA A 87 -30.72 74.85 -31.93
N GLY A 88 -31.77 75.12 -32.72
CA GLY A 88 -33.12 75.36 -32.17
C GLY A 88 -33.90 76.62 -32.57
N ILE A 89 -33.56 77.37 -33.63
CA ILE A 89 -34.42 78.46 -34.13
C ILE A 89 -35.12 78.04 -35.43
N THR A 90 -36.33 77.50 -35.34
CA THR A 90 -37.22 77.29 -36.48
C THR A 90 -38.04 78.56 -36.74
N THR A 91 -38.58 78.71 -37.96
CA THR A 91 -39.35 79.90 -38.39
C THR A 91 -40.57 80.23 -37.53
N ASP A 92 -41.00 79.32 -36.66
CA ASP A 92 -42.17 79.48 -35.78
C ASP A 92 -41.93 80.41 -34.57
N VAL A 93 -40.68 80.75 -34.27
CA VAL A 93 -40.31 81.62 -33.12
C VAL A 93 -40.04 83.07 -33.51
N ILE A 94 -40.33 83.49 -34.74
CA ILE A 94 -40.26 84.88 -35.19
C ILE A 94 -41.65 85.53 -35.10
N SER A 95 -41.86 86.48 -34.19
CA SER A 95 -43.14 87.20 -34.06
C SER A 95 -43.43 88.11 -35.26
N GLU A 96 -44.67 88.10 -35.76
CA GLU A 96 -45.16 89.03 -36.77
C GLU A 96 -45.09 90.48 -36.26
N GLY A 97 -44.47 91.36 -37.04
CA GLY A 97 -44.32 92.77 -36.73
C GLY A 97 -44.45 93.64 -37.98
N VAL A 98 -44.76 94.92 -37.77
CA VAL A 98 -45.06 95.94 -38.80
C VAL A 98 -43.96 96.19 -39.84
N THR A 99 -42.79 95.54 -39.74
CA THR A 99 -41.67 95.65 -40.70
C THR A 99 -41.47 94.40 -41.55
N ASN A 100 -42.20 93.29 -41.28
CA ASN A 100 -41.99 92.02 -41.97
C ASN A 100 -43.00 91.85 -43.13
N GLU A 101 -42.67 92.35 -44.33
CA GLU A 101 -43.56 92.37 -45.52
C GLU A 101 -43.72 91.01 -46.24
N TYR A 102 -43.16 89.91 -45.72
CA TYR A 102 -43.14 88.60 -46.39
C TYR A 102 -44.51 87.89 -46.53
N PHE A 103 -45.59 88.47 -45.98
CA PHE A 103 -46.90 87.81 -45.89
C PHE A 103 -48.10 88.58 -46.48
N THR A 104 -47.92 89.61 -47.32
CA THR A 104 -49.08 90.31 -47.95
C THR A 104 -49.14 90.15 -49.48
N LEU A 105 -50.26 89.62 -49.98
CA LEU A 105 -50.57 89.29 -51.39
C LEU A 105 -50.58 90.49 -52.37
N ALA A 106 -50.25 91.71 -51.94
CA ALA A 106 -50.53 92.93 -52.70
C ALA A 106 -49.51 93.28 -53.81
N LYS A 107 -48.29 92.71 -53.83
CA LYS A 107 -47.24 93.05 -54.83
C LYS A 107 -47.09 92.05 -55.98
N THR A 108 -47.68 90.85 -55.89
CA THR A 108 -47.49 89.79 -56.91
C THR A 108 -48.35 90.02 -58.17
N ASP A 109 -49.52 90.64 -58.05
CA ASP A 109 -50.54 90.66 -59.10
C ASP A 109 -50.29 91.69 -60.23
N ALA A 110 -49.57 92.79 -59.95
CA ALA A 110 -49.38 93.86 -60.92
C ALA A 110 -48.39 93.54 -62.06
N ARG A 111 -47.40 92.66 -61.84
CA ARG A 111 -46.38 92.34 -62.87
C ARG A 111 -46.83 91.28 -63.87
N VAL A 112 -47.66 90.33 -63.43
CA VAL A 112 -48.07 89.17 -64.25
C VAL A 112 -49.10 89.58 -65.33
N ASN A 113 -50.06 90.46 -64.98
CA ASN A 113 -51.08 90.93 -65.92
C ASN A 113 -50.52 91.79 -67.07
N ALA A 114 -49.38 92.46 -66.89
CA ALA A 114 -48.77 93.32 -67.92
C ALA A 114 -48.08 92.55 -69.06
N GLN A 115 -47.70 91.28 -68.84
CA GLN A 115 -46.96 90.46 -69.81
C GLN A 115 -47.79 89.33 -70.44
N THR A 116 -48.95 88.98 -69.88
CA THR A 116 -49.71 87.79 -70.27
C THR A 116 -51.16 88.04 -70.65
N GLY A 117 -51.61 89.30 -70.66
CA GLY A 117 -53.03 89.64 -70.80
C GLY A 117 -53.77 89.43 -69.48
N SER A 118 -54.92 90.08 -69.32
CA SER A 118 -55.70 90.01 -68.07
C SER A 118 -56.11 88.56 -67.80
N ASN A 119 -55.74 88.04 -66.62
CA ASN A 119 -56.13 86.72 -66.12
C ASN A 119 -55.48 85.55 -66.90
N LEU A 120 -54.20 85.28 -66.63
CA LEU A 120 -53.46 84.11 -67.13
C LEU A 120 -54.12 82.81 -66.65
N ASP A 121 -55.11 82.35 -67.41
CA ASP A 121 -55.76 81.06 -67.20
C ASP A 121 -54.91 79.95 -67.85
N LEU A 122 -54.11 79.28 -67.04
CA LEU A 122 -53.31 78.12 -67.45
C LEU A 122 -54.16 76.84 -67.56
N SER A 123 -55.42 76.84 -67.11
CA SER A 123 -56.25 75.62 -67.04
C SER A 123 -56.71 75.09 -68.40
N LEU A 124 -56.63 75.92 -69.45
CA LEU A 124 -56.98 75.57 -70.83
C LEU A 124 -55.75 75.39 -71.74
N LYS A 125 -54.52 75.39 -71.20
CA LYS A 125 -53.28 75.22 -71.96
C LYS A 125 -52.83 73.74 -71.92
N THR A 126 -52.68 73.10 -73.09
CA THR A 126 -52.14 71.74 -73.22
C THR A 126 -50.64 71.78 -73.55
N ILE A 127 -49.97 70.62 -73.65
CA ILE A 127 -48.54 70.55 -74.01
C ILE A 127 -48.24 71.24 -75.36
N THR A 128 -49.20 71.25 -76.27
CA THR A 128 -49.17 71.98 -77.55
C THR A 128 -49.09 73.51 -77.40
N ALA A 129 -49.42 74.06 -76.24
CA ALA A 129 -49.27 75.49 -75.98
C ALA A 129 -47.82 75.90 -75.71
N LEU A 130 -46.90 74.95 -75.57
CA LEU A 130 -45.47 75.21 -75.45
C LEU A 130 -44.90 75.54 -76.84
N LYS A 131 -44.08 76.60 -76.92
CA LYS A 131 -43.57 77.14 -78.19
C LYS A 131 -42.72 76.13 -78.97
N ASP A 132 -42.11 75.20 -78.27
CA ASP A 132 -41.11 74.25 -78.73
C ASP A 132 -41.64 72.81 -78.80
N VAL A 133 -42.95 72.62 -78.81
CA VAL A 133 -43.59 71.32 -78.96
C VAL A 133 -44.53 71.36 -80.15
N ASP A 134 -44.36 70.43 -81.09
CA ASP A 134 -45.26 70.31 -82.24
C ASP A 134 -46.70 69.96 -81.78
N ASP A 135 -47.70 70.44 -82.52
CA ASP A 135 -49.12 70.22 -82.21
C ASP A 135 -49.45 68.72 -82.06
N VAL A 136 -50.23 68.39 -81.03
CA VAL A 136 -50.69 67.02 -80.79
C VAL A 136 -51.91 66.74 -81.64
N THR A 137 -51.85 65.69 -82.46
CA THR A 137 -52.99 65.20 -83.25
C THR A 137 -53.45 63.83 -82.74
N VAL A 138 -54.68 63.42 -83.07
CA VAL A 138 -55.19 62.06 -82.73
C VAL A 138 -54.35 60.93 -83.36
N SER A 139 -53.51 61.22 -84.36
CA SER A 139 -52.62 60.24 -84.95
C SER A 139 -51.37 59.97 -84.11
N ASP A 140 -51.18 60.72 -83.02
CA ASP A 140 -50.02 60.63 -82.12
C ASP A 140 -50.27 59.74 -80.90
N ASP A 141 -51.48 59.19 -80.73
CA ASP A 141 -51.76 58.21 -79.67
C ASP A 141 -50.83 57.00 -79.81
N GLY A 142 -50.09 56.69 -78.73
CA GLY A 142 -49.09 55.62 -78.70
C GLY A 142 -47.71 56.00 -79.26
N LYS A 143 -47.50 57.25 -79.70
CA LYS A 143 -46.18 57.79 -80.03
C LYS A 143 -45.45 58.24 -78.77
N ILE A 144 -44.12 58.31 -78.86
CA ILE A 144 -43.24 58.92 -77.86
C ILE A 144 -42.82 60.31 -78.32
N LEU A 145 -42.67 61.22 -77.35
CA LEU A 145 -42.07 62.53 -77.58
C LEU A 145 -40.55 62.37 -77.70
N TYR A 146 -39.95 62.90 -78.74
CA TYR A 146 -38.50 62.93 -78.93
C TYR A 146 -38.04 64.34 -79.29
N TYR A 147 -36.84 64.69 -78.86
CA TYR A 147 -36.25 65.97 -79.21
C TYR A 147 -35.64 65.89 -80.61
N ASP A 148 -36.14 66.70 -81.55
CA ASP A 148 -35.56 66.81 -82.88
C ASP A 148 -34.58 67.98 -82.92
N HIS A 149 -33.29 67.65 -82.80
CA HIS A 149 -32.21 68.64 -82.84
C HIS A 149 -32.24 69.52 -84.10
N ALA A 150 -32.73 69.02 -85.24
CA ALA A 150 -32.72 69.77 -86.50
C ALA A 150 -33.74 70.93 -86.51
N SER A 151 -34.91 70.71 -85.91
CA SER A 151 -35.96 71.74 -85.79
C SER A 151 -35.93 72.47 -84.45
N THR A 152 -35.09 72.01 -83.51
CA THR A 152 -35.02 72.52 -82.13
C THR A 152 -36.37 72.49 -81.41
N SER A 153 -37.25 71.55 -81.79
CA SER A 153 -38.55 71.31 -81.18
C SER A 153 -38.71 69.85 -80.78
N TRP A 154 -39.62 69.60 -79.84
CA TRP A 154 -40.06 68.27 -79.45
C TRP A 154 -41.17 67.79 -80.40
N LYS A 155 -40.99 66.58 -80.93
CA LYS A 155 -41.86 65.97 -81.94
C LYS A 155 -42.33 64.58 -81.51
N TRP A 156 -43.39 64.09 -82.15
CA TRP A 156 -43.98 62.79 -81.88
C TRP A 156 -43.51 61.76 -82.90
N LYS A 157 -42.96 60.62 -82.45
CA LYS A 157 -42.63 59.47 -83.32
C LYS A 157 -43.20 58.18 -82.74
N VAL A 158 -43.54 57.22 -83.60
CA VAL A 158 -43.94 55.87 -83.16
C VAL A 158 -42.84 55.29 -82.27
N ASP A 159 -43.23 54.75 -81.12
CA ASP A 159 -42.29 54.02 -80.28
C ASP A 159 -41.78 52.80 -81.06
N ALA A 160 -40.46 52.72 -81.27
CA ALA A 160 -39.84 51.61 -82.00
C ALA A 160 -39.78 50.32 -81.17
N GLY A 161 -40.51 50.26 -80.05
CA GLY A 161 -40.80 49.06 -79.29
C GLY A 161 -39.77 48.68 -78.24
N GLY A 162 -38.59 49.31 -78.17
CA GLY A 162 -37.55 48.88 -77.22
C GLY A 162 -37.15 47.41 -77.36
N ILE A 163 -36.38 46.89 -76.41
CA ILE A 163 -35.99 45.47 -76.39
C ILE A 163 -37.17 44.65 -75.85
N THR A 164 -37.86 43.90 -76.71
CA THR A 164 -39.09 43.13 -76.39
C THR A 164 -38.90 41.62 -76.29
N THR A 165 -37.74 41.10 -76.70
CA THR A 165 -37.39 39.68 -76.59
C THR A 165 -36.00 39.52 -75.98
N PHE A 166 -35.79 38.40 -75.29
CA PHE A 166 -34.49 38.07 -74.70
C PHE A 166 -33.36 38.03 -75.76
N THR A 167 -33.70 37.68 -77.00
CA THR A 167 -32.79 37.67 -78.17
C THR A 167 -32.44 39.06 -78.72
N ALA A 168 -33.10 40.12 -78.27
CA ALA A 168 -32.78 41.49 -78.67
C ALA A 168 -31.77 42.17 -77.72
N LEU A 169 -31.34 41.48 -76.66
CA LEU A 169 -30.23 41.89 -75.81
C LEU A 169 -28.89 41.63 -76.53
N THR A 170 -27.97 42.60 -76.49
CA THR A 170 -26.69 42.52 -77.20
C THR A 170 -25.64 41.67 -76.46
N ASP A 171 -25.87 41.41 -75.19
CA ASP A 171 -24.99 40.67 -74.27
C ASP A 171 -25.47 39.23 -74.03
N VAL A 172 -26.35 38.71 -74.88
CA VAL A 172 -26.86 37.34 -74.82
C VAL A 172 -26.71 36.69 -76.19
N ASP A 173 -26.07 35.53 -76.25
CA ASP A 173 -25.96 34.76 -77.50
C ASP A 173 -27.36 34.32 -77.98
N ALA A 174 -27.55 34.31 -79.30
CA ALA A 174 -28.82 33.93 -79.92
C ALA A 174 -29.27 32.52 -79.47
N VAL A 175 -30.54 32.41 -79.05
CA VAL A 175 -31.14 31.12 -78.71
C VAL A 175 -31.42 30.34 -79.99
N THR A 176 -30.85 29.14 -80.09
CA THR A 176 -31.11 28.20 -81.19
C THR A 176 -31.83 26.96 -80.65
N GLY A 177 -32.56 26.22 -81.50
CA GLY A 177 -33.25 24.99 -81.08
C GLY A 177 -32.31 23.88 -80.58
N THR A 178 -30.99 24.00 -80.78
CA THR A 178 -30.00 23.10 -80.18
C THR A 178 -29.70 23.42 -78.70
N ASN A 179 -30.22 24.53 -78.18
CA ASN A 179 -30.04 24.93 -76.78
C ASN A 179 -31.18 24.45 -75.86
N ASP A 180 -32.12 23.64 -76.37
CA ASP A 180 -33.16 23.04 -75.53
C ASP A 180 -32.52 22.10 -74.49
N GLY A 181 -32.59 22.49 -73.21
CA GLY A 181 -31.94 21.78 -72.10
C GLY A 181 -30.55 22.31 -71.71
N ASP A 182 -30.04 23.32 -72.42
CA ASP A 182 -28.82 24.04 -72.02
C ASP A 182 -29.11 25.02 -70.87
N ILE A 183 -28.08 25.34 -70.10
CA ILE A 183 -28.11 26.38 -69.07
C ILE A 183 -27.42 27.65 -69.58
N LEU A 184 -27.97 28.81 -69.20
CA LEU A 184 -27.35 30.10 -69.44
C LEU A 184 -26.23 30.34 -68.42
N TYR A 185 -25.03 30.67 -68.87
CA TYR A 185 -23.92 31.04 -68.01
C TYR A 185 -23.26 32.32 -68.50
N TYR A 186 -22.70 33.09 -67.58
CA TYR A 186 -21.94 34.29 -67.92
C TYR A 186 -20.52 33.91 -68.35
N ASP A 187 -20.15 34.24 -69.58
CA ASP A 187 -18.80 34.06 -70.09
C ASP A 187 -17.99 35.34 -69.90
N HIS A 188 -17.15 35.35 -68.86
CA HIS A 188 -16.28 36.48 -68.57
C HIS A 188 -15.32 36.85 -69.71
N ALA A 189 -14.96 35.91 -70.60
CA ALA A 189 -14.01 36.17 -71.69
C ALA A 189 -14.63 36.98 -72.83
N THR A 190 -15.91 36.75 -73.12
CA THR A 190 -16.66 37.49 -74.15
C THR A 190 -17.62 38.53 -73.57
N THR A 191 -17.71 38.61 -72.24
CA THR A 191 -18.57 39.54 -71.49
C THR A 191 -20.05 39.43 -71.89
N SER A 192 -20.49 38.23 -72.27
CA SER A 192 -21.86 37.92 -72.66
C SER A 192 -22.36 36.65 -71.98
N PHE A 193 -23.68 36.50 -71.90
CA PHE A 193 -24.33 35.27 -71.48
C PHE A 193 -24.42 34.27 -72.63
N LYS A 194 -23.99 33.04 -72.39
CA LYS A 194 -23.91 31.96 -73.37
C LYS A 194 -24.67 30.73 -72.92
N TRP A 195 -25.05 29.91 -73.88
CA TRP A 195 -25.68 28.60 -73.65
C TRP A 195 -24.61 27.52 -73.58
N LYS A 196 -24.70 26.62 -72.61
CA LYS A 196 -23.94 25.37 -72.58
C LYS A 196 -24.81 24.24 -72.11
N ALA A 197 -24.51 23.03 -72.58
CA ALA A 197 -25.10 21.82 -72.04
C ALA A 197 -24.94 21.78 -70.53
N ASP A 198 -26.00 21.39 -69.83
CA ASP A 198 -25.93 21.15 -68.39
C ASP A 198 -24.96 20.00 -68.10
N ALA A 199 -23.78 20.35 -67.55
CA ALA A 199 -22.72 19.41 -67.24
C ALA A 199 -22.83 18.83 -65.82
N SER A 200 -23.92 19.11 -65.09
CA SER A 200 -24.16 18.54 -63.76
C SER A 200 -24.60 17.07 -63.85
N SER A 201 -23.67 16.18 -64.23
CA SER A 201 -23.93 14.74 -64.25
C SER A 201 -23.88 14.17 -62.83
N PHE A 202 -25.03 14.08 -62.17
CA PHE A 202 -25.17 13.22 -61.00
C PHE A 202 -25.20 11.76 -61.47
N THR A 203 -24.12 11.02 -61.23
CA THR A 203 -24.08 9.57 -61.47
C THR A 203 -24.24 8.83 -60.14
N PHE A 204 -25.35 8.11 -59.99
CA PHE A 204 -25.53 7.19 -58.88
C PHE A 204 -25.05 5.80 -59.31
N SER A 205 -24.10 5.22 -58.57
CA SER A 205 -23.55 3.90 -58.88
C SER A 205 -23.62 2.97 -57.68
N VAL A 206 -23.72 1.65 -57.92
CA VAL A 206 -23.79 0.61 -56.88
C VAL A 206 -22.70 -0.45 -57.09
N GLY A 207 -22.16 -0.99 -56.00
CA GLY A 207 -21.25 -2.14 -55.96
C GLY A 207 -21.26 -2.79 -54.57
N ALA A 208 -20.93 -4.08 -54.51
CA ALA A 208 -20.70 -4.90 -53.31
C ALA A 208 -19.19 -5.27 -53.15
N ASP A 209 -18.84 -5.95 -52.06
CA ASP A 209 -17.47 -6.26 -51.58
C ASP A 209 -16.52 -6.77 -52.70
N ASP A 210 -16.98 -7.71 -53.53
CA ASP A 210 -16.18 -8.33 -54.60
C ASP A 210 -16.57 -7.87 -56.02
N SER A 211 -17.14 -6.67 -56.17
CA SER A 211 -17.67 -6.21 -57.48
C SER A 211 -17.23 -4.82 -57.89
N THR A 212 -17.25 -4.56 -59.20
CA THR A 212 -17.02 -3.22 -59.76
C THR A 212 -18.28 -2.35 -59.64
N LEU A 213 -18.10 -1.02 -59.55
CA LEU A 213 -19.21 -0.07 -59.52
C LEU A 213 -19.95 -0.03 -60.87
N ARG A 214 -21.29 -0.08 -60.82
CA ARG A 214 -22.16 0.08 -61.99
C ARG A 214 -23.04 1.33 -61.83
N ALA A 215 -23.01 2.21 -62.83
CA ALA A 215 -23.90 3.36 -62.92
C ALA A 215 -25.36 2.93 -63.11
N ILE A 216 -26.27 3.61 -62.42
CA ILE A 216 -27.71 3.40 -62.45
C ILE A 216 -28.33 4.52 -63.29
N SER A 217 -29.03 4.14 -64.36
CA SER A 217 -29.71 5.09 -65.24
C SER A 217 -31.01 5.62 -64.62
N THR A 218 -31.54 6.69 -65.18
CA THR A 218 -32.74 7.39 -64.66
C THR A 218 -34.03 6.58 -64.73
N THR A 219 -34.03 5.45 -65.43
CA THR A 219 -35.20 4.55 -65.57
C THR A 219 -34.99 3.19 -64.90
N GLU A 220 -33.86 2.99 -64.22
CA GLU A 220 -33.56 1.76 -63.49
C GLU A 220 -33.97 1.87 -62.02
N SER A 221 -34.40 0.75 -61.45
CA SER A 221 -34.65 0.62 -60.01
C SER A 221 -33.56 -0.23 -59.37
N ILE A 222 -33.25 0.04 -58.10
CA ILE A 222 -32.37 -0.80 -57.28
C ILE A 222 -33.23 -1.60 -56.31
N LYS A 223 -32.99 -2.91 -56.24
CA LYS A 223 -33.60 -3.81 -55.26
C LYS A 223 -32.53 -4.39 -54.35
N PHE A 224 -32.70 -4.26 -53.04
CA PHE A 224 -31.87 -4.91 -52.04
C PHE A 224 -32.45 -6.28 -51.69
N ILE A 225 -31.70 -7.34 -51.95
CA ILE A 225 -32.11 -8.73 -51.71
C ILE A 225 -31.27 -9.28 -50.55
N GLY A 226 -31.93 -9.94 -49.60
CA GLY A 226 -31.26 -10.66 -48.52
C GLY A 226 -30.56 -11.94 -49.03
N GLY A 227 -29.31 -12.14 -48.63
CA GLY A 227 -28.58 -13.38 -48.87
C GLY A 227 -28.94 -14.48 -47.86
N THR A 228 -28.26 -15.63 -47.91
CA THR A 228 -28.41 -16.68 -46.90
C THR A 228 -28.08 -16.12 -45.50
N GLY A 229 -29.04 -16.22 -44.58
CA GLY A 229 -28.92 -15.70 -43.21
C GLY A 229 -28.92 -14.20 -43.04
N ILE A 230 -29.28 -13.45 -44.09
CA ILE A 230 -29.52 -12.01 -44.01
C ILE A 230 -30.88 -11.71 -44.61
N THR A 231 -31.77 -11.09 -43.85
CA THR A 231 -33.06 -10.60 -44.38
C THR A 231 -32.99 -9.09 -44.55
N THR A 232 -33.44 -8.59 -45.71
CA THR A 232 -33.62 -7.17 -45.98
C THR A 232 -35.12 -6.85 -46.02
N ALA A 233 -35.52 -5.76 -45.37
CA ALA A 233 -36.89 -5.24 -45.40
C ALA A 233 -36.89 -3.74 -45.67
N SER A 234 -37.94 -3.23 -46.31
CA SER A 234 -38.19 -1.79 -46.49
C SER A 234 -39.54 -1.41 -45.92
N ASP A 235 -39.62 -0.27 -45.24
CA ASP A 235 -40.89 0.34 -44.86
C ASP A 235 -41.48 1.21 -45.99
N SER A 236 -42.63 1.85 -45.73
CA SER A 236 -43.31 2.74 -46.66
C SER A 236 -42.51 4.00 -47.01
N GLU A 237 -41.60 4.41 -46.15
CA GLU A 237 -40.75 5.58 -46.25
C GLU A 237 -39.46 5.28 -47.03
N GLY A 238 -39.17 4.01 -47.30
CA GLY A 238 -37.99 3.57 -48.04
C GLY A 238 -36.76 3.29 -47.17
N ASN A 239 -36.90 3.24 -45.85
CA ASN A 239 -35.81 2.84 -44.96
C ASN A 239 -35.48 1.37 -45.17
N ILE A 240 -34.21 1.05 -45.43
CA ILE A 240 -33.75 -0.33 -45.59
C ILE A 240 -33.21 -0.84 -44.26
N THR A 241 -33.84 -1.90 -43.72
CA THR A 241 -33.35 -2.63 -42.55
C THR A 241 -32.71 -3.93 -42.99
N THR A 242 -31.45 -4.14 -42.60
CA THR A 242 -30.72 -5.40 -42.81
C THR A 242 -30.58 -6.11 -41.47
N THR A 243 -31.13 -7.32 -41.36
CA THR A 243 -31.11 -8.12 -40.13
C THR A 243 -30.36 -9.42 -40.35
N ILE A 244 -29.48 -9.78 -39.42
CA ILE A 244 -28.84 -11.09 -39.38
C ILE A 244 -29.86 -12.10 -38.84
N GLY A 245 -29.99 -13.21 -39.55
CA GLY A 245 -30.89 -14.31 -39.20
C GLY A 245 -30.44 -15.10 -37.97
N ASN A 246 -31.06 -16.26 -37.76
CA ASN A 246 -30.63 -17.16 -36.71
C ASN A 246 -29.22 -17.68 -37.00
N ILE A 247 -28.51 -18.13 -35.97
CA ILE A 247 -27.14 -18.67 -36.12
C ILE A 247 -27.06 -19.83 -37.12
N GLY A 248 -28.15 -20.59 -37.31
CA GLY A 248 -28.23 -21.67 -38.29
C GLY A 248 -28.41 -21.23 -39.75
N ASP A 249 -28.59 -19.93 -39.99
CA ASP A 249 -28.65 -19.38 -41.34
C ASP A 249 -27.25 -18.99 -41.86
N LEU A 250 -26.21 -19.09 -41.03
CA LEU A 250 -24.83 -18.98 -41.46
C LEU A 250 -24.44 -20.23 -42.25
N VAL A 251 -23.82 -20.05 -43.41
CA VAL A 251 -23.50 -21.13 -44.36
C VAL A 251 -22.60 -22.20 -43.73
N ASP A 252 -21.73 -21.80 -42.83
CA ASP A 252 -20.74 -22.63 -42.16
C ASP A 252 -21.16 -23.07 -40.75
N VAL A 253 -22.42 -22.82 -40.33
CA VAL A 253 -22.91 -23.24 -39.01
C VAL A 253 -24.15 -24.12 -39.13
N GLY A 254 -23.95 -25.42 -38.89
CA GLY A 254 -25.04 -26.36 -38.70
C GLY A 254 -25.64 -26.24 -37.29
N VAL A 255 -26.96 -26.13 -37.18
CA VAL A 255 -27.68 -26.17 -35.89
C VAL A 255 -28.64 -27.36 -35.77
N ALA A 256 -28.71 -28.20 -36.80
CA ALA A 256 -29.59 -29.36 -36.83
C ALA A 256 -29.21 -30.33 -35.69
N GLY A 257 -30.18 -30.65 -34.84
CA GLY A 257 -29.98 -31.57 -33.71
C GLY A 257 -29.32 -30.95 -32.47
N ALA A 258 -29.15 -29.62 -32.41
CA ALA A 258 -28.66 -28.96 -31.21
C ALA A 258 -29.57 -29.19 -30.00
N THR A 259 -28.98 -29.47 -28.84
CA THR A 259 -29.63 -29.68 -27.54
C THR A 259 -28.99 -28.80 -26.47
N ASN A 260 -29.71 -28.54 -25.38
CA ASN A 260 -29.19 -27.70 -24.29
C ASN A 260 -27.89 -28.27 -23.71
N GLY A 261 -26.88 -27.41 -23.57
CA GLY A 261 -25.57 -27.77 -23.01
C GLY A 261 -24.50 -28.18 -24.02
N GLN A 262 -24.81 -28.21 -25.32
CA GLN A 262 -23.82 -28.41 -26.38
C GLN A 262 -23.05 -27.13 -26.70
N VAL A 263 -21.86 -27.30 -27.28
CA VAL A 263 -20.99 -26.23 -27.76
C VAL A 263 -20.89 -26.27 -29.28
N LEU A 264 -20.49 -25.19 -29.93
CA LEU A 264 -20.11 -25.23 -31.34
C LEU A 264 -18.72 -25.87 -31.47
N THR A 265 -18.64 -27.01 -32.14
CA THR A 265 -17.37 -27.65 -32.48
C THR A 265 -17.10 -27.51 -33.96
N TYR A 266 -15.88 -27.12 -34.31
CA TYR A 266 -15.44 -27.10 -35.70
C TYR A 266 -15.19 -28.52 -36.20
N ASP A 267 -15.87 -28.91 -37.26
CA ASP A 267 -15.63 -30.14 -38.00
C ASP A 267 -14.67 -29.83 -39.16
N SER A 268 -13.41 -30.23 -39.02
CA SER A 268 -12.40 -30.02 -40.06
C SER A 268 -12.63 -30.85 -41.33
N GLY A 269 -13.40 -31.94 -41.25
CA GLY A 269 -13.78 -32.76 -42.40
C GLY A 269 -14.88 -32.12 -43.23
N ALA A 270 -15.83 -31.43 -42.58
CA ALA A 270 -16.91 -30.71 -43.24
C ALA A 270 -16.58 -29.21 -43.50
N SER A 271 -15.54 -28.66 -42.87
CA SER A 271 -15.23 -27.23 -42.84
C SER A 271 -16.40 -26.37 -42.33
N THR A 272 -17.14 -26.90 -41.35
CA THR A 272 -18.31 -26.26 -40.76
C THR A 272 -18.26 -26.36 -39.24
N TRP A 273 -18.93 -25.44 -38.55
CA TRP A 273 -19.25 -25.53 -37.14
C TRP A 273 -20.57 -26.27 -36.94
N GLY A 274 -20.65 -27.14 -35.95
CA GLY A 274 -21.88 -27.87 -35.62
C GLY A 274 -22.05 -28.07 -34.12
N PRO A 275 -23.22 -28.52 -33.65
CA PRO A 275 -23.43 -28.83 -32.25
C PRO A 275 -22.58 -30.04 -31.88
N GLY A 276 -21.65 -29.85 -30.95
CA GLY A 276 -20.79 -30.89 -30.42
C GLY A 276 -20.88 -30.97 -28.91
N SER A 277 -20.62 -32.16 -28.40
CA SER A 277 -20.37 -32.35 -26.98
C SER A 277 -18.87 -32.22 -26.76
N ILE A 278 -18.45 -31.23 -25.97
CA ILE A 278 -17.12 -31.32 -25.38
C ILE A 278 -17.23 -32.38 -24.28
N ALA A 279 -16.31 -33.35 -24.26
CA ALA A 279 -16.26 -34.30 -23.16
C ALA A 279 -15.91 -33.52 -21.90
N ALA A 280 -16.93 -33.08 -21.16
CA ALA A 280 -16.72 -32.66 -19.79
C ALA A 280 -16.15 -33.88 -19.07
N PRO A 281 -15.07 -33.73 -18.28
CA PRO A 281 -14.49 -34.84 -17.55
C PRO A 281 -15.60 -35.49 -16.72
N SER A 282 -15.97 -36.72 -17.07
CA SER A 282 -16.97 -37.52 -16.37
C SER A 282 -16.37 -38.11 -15.09
N ASN A 283 -15.06 -38.31 -15.10
CA ASN A 283 -14.27 -38.66 -13.93
C ASN A 283 -13.10 -37.69 -13.81
N ILE A 284 -12.54 -37.56 -12.61
CA ILE A 284 -11.39 -36.68 -12.34
C ILE A 284 -10.16 -37.04 -13.19
N ASP A 285 -10.05 -38.29 -13.63
CA ASP A 285 -8.95 -38.81 -14.45
C ASP A 285 -9.07 -38.49 -15.95
N ASP A 286 -10.19 -37.90 -16.37
CA ASP A 286 -10.31 -37.36 -17.72
C ASP A 286 -9.54 -36.03 -17.87
N LEU A 287 -9.11 -35.44 -16.75
CA LEU A 287 -8.20 -34.29 -16.74
C LEU A 287 -6.80 -34.75 -17.13
N ALA A 288 -6.25 -34.15 -18.18
CA ALA A 288 -4.96 -34.55 -18.73
C ALA A 288 -3.80 -34.46 -17.74
N ASP A 289 -3.92 -33.68 -16.67
CA ASP A 289 -2.92 -33.53 -15.62
C ASP A 289 -3.22 -34.37 -14.36
N VAL A 290 -4.28 -35.17 -14.34
CA VAL A 290 -4.58 -36.13 -13.28
C VAL A 290 -4.19 -37.52 -13.75
N ASP A 291 -3.63 -38.34 -12.85
CA ASP A 291 -3.34 -39.74 -13.10
C ASP A 291 -3.82 -40.58 -11.91
N THR A 292 -5.00 -41.18 -12.05
CA THR A 292 -5.56 -42.13 -11.09
C THR A 292 -5.37 -43.59 -11.51
N VAL A 293 -4.75 -43.84 -12.67
CA VAL A 293 -4.54 -45.20 -13.21
C VAL A 293 -3.22 -45.78 -12.70
N SER A 294 -2.12 -45.01 -12.80
CA SER A 294 -0.79 -45.44 -12.36
C SER A 294 -0.76 -45.70 -10.87
N THR A 295 -1.60 -44.99 -10.11
CA THR A 295 -1.85 -45.20 -8.69
C THR A 295 -3.35 -45.12 -8.43
N THR A 296 -4.00 -46.28 -8.27
CA THR A 296 -5.43 -46.36 -7.96
C THR A 296 -5.73 -45.67 -6.62
N PRO A 297 -6.67 -44.70 -6.57
CA PRO A 297 -7.12 -44.11 -5.32
C PRO A 297 -7.69 -45.18 -4.39
N VAL A 298 -7.35 -45.11 -3.11
CA VAL A 298 -8.02 -45.85 -2.03
C VAL A 298 -8.51 -44.85 -0.99
N ASP A 299 -9.28 -45.32 0.00
CA ASP A 299 -9.75 -44.48 1.10
C ASP A 299 -8.59 -43.71 1.75
N ASP A 300 -8.84 -42.44 2.07
CA ASP A 300 -7.89 -41.49 2.69
C ASP A 300 -6.66 -41.09 1.84
N TYR A 301 -6.69 -41.32 0.53
CA TYR A 301 -5.70 -40.74 -0.39
C TYR A 301 -6.05 -39.29 -0.76
N VAL A 302 -5.02 -38.48 -0.98
CA VAL A 302 -5.12 -37.13 -1.54
C VAL A 302 -4.38 -37.05 -2.88
N LEU A 303 -4.86 -36.19 -3.77
CA LEU A 303 -4.12 -35.86 -4.99
C LEU A 303 -2.95 -34.94 -4.62
N SER A 304 -1.74 -35.36 -4.97
CA SER A 304 -0.51 -34.59 -4.79
C SER A 304 0.15 -34.38 -6.15
N PHE A 305 0.47 -33.13 -6.48
CA PHE A 305 1.19 -32.84 -7.72
C PHE A 305 2.62 -33.41 -7.65
N LYS A 306 2.99 -34.24 -8.62
CA LYS A 306 4.31 -34.86 -8.72
C LYS A 306 5.07 -34.27 -9.90
N GLY A 307 6.06 -33.44 -9.59
CA GLY A 307 6.85 -32.75 -10.61
C GLY A 307 7.57 -33.67 -11.61
N ALA A 308 7.93 -34.90 -11.21
CA ALA A 308 8.62 -35.86 -12.08
C ALA A 308 7.75 -36.34 -13.25
N THR A 309 6.43 -36.45 -13.06
CA THR A 309 5.47 -36.86 -14.10
C THR A 309 4.64 -35.68 -14.61
N SER A 310 4.70 -34.53 -13.92
CA SER A 310 3.82 -33.37 -14.15
C SER A 310 2.34 -33.75 -14.09
N LYS A 311 2.00 -34.69 -13.19
CA LYS A 311 0.63 -35.17 -12.94
C LYS A 311 0.27 -34.99 -11.46
N TRP A 312 -1.01 -34.86 -11.19
CA TRP A 312 -1.64 -35.08 -9.89
C TRP A 312 -1.87 -36.57 -9.70
N GLU A 313 -1.10 -37.18 -8.80
CA GLU A 313 -1.19 -38.61 -8.50
C GLU A 313 -1.78 -38.81 -7.09
N PRO A 314 -2.66 -39.80 -6.90
CA PRO A 314 -3.09 -40.23 -5.57
C PRO A 314 -1.90 -40.65 -4.70
N ARG A 315 -1.87 -40.10 -3.48
CA ARG A 315 -0.88 -40.42 -2.46
C ARG A 315 -1.58 -40.59 -1.12
N VAL A 316 -1.09 -41.51 -0.29
CA VAL A 316 -1.49 -41.62 1.12
C VAL A 316 -1.40 -40.23 1.77
N LEU A 317 -2.44 -39.83 2.49
CA LEU A 317 -2.41 -38.64 3.32
C LEU A 317 -1.40 -38.85 4.47
N ASN A 318 -0.14 -38.49 4.24
CA ASN A 318 0.95 -38.59 5.22
C ASN A 318 0.95 -37.41 6.22
N ASN A 319 -0.15 -36.66 6.34
CA ASN A 319 -0.31 -35.79 7.49
C ASN A 319 -0.47 -36.69 8.70
N VAL A 320 0.39 -36.49 9.70
CA VAL A 320 0.18 -37.06 11.04
C VAL A 320 -1.10 -36.44 11.55
N ASP A 321 -2.24 -37.08 11.29
CA ASP A 321 -3.43 -36.83 12.08
C ASP A 321 -3.06 -37.21 13.52
N ALA A 322 -3.23 -36.30 14.47
CA ALA A 322 -2.98 -36.60 15.87
C ALA A 322 -3.81 -37.82 16.33
N ALA A 323 -4.91 -38.14 15.63
CA ALA A 323 -5.70 -39.34 15.85
C ALA A 323 -5.06 -40.66 15.36
N THR A 324 -4.03 -40.63 14.49
CA THR A 324 -3.40 -41.83 13.90
C THR A 324 -1.98 -42.13 14.41
N VAL A 325 -1.48 -41.36 15.39
CA VAL A 325 -0.24 -41.73 16.11
C VAL A 325 -0.53 -42.93 17.02
N THR A 326 -0.38 -44.14 16.48
CA THR A 326 -0.42 -45.37 17.28
C THR A 326 0.88 -45.54 18.04
N THR A 327 0.85 -45.37 19.36
CA THR A 327 1.93 -45.77 20.25
C THR A 327 1.85 -47.27 20.53
N SER A 328 2.88 -48.03 20.17
CA SER A 328 3.01 -49.44 20.58
C SER A 328 4.03 -49.55 21.72
N PRO A 329 3.76 -50.32 22.78
CA PRO A 329 4.81 -50.73 23.70
C PRO A 329 5.89 -51.50 22.93
N ASP A 330 7.13 -51.06 23.04
CA ASP A 330 8.29 -51.78 22.52
C ASP A 330 9.28 -51.95 23.67
N ALA A 331 9.26 -53.13 24.27
CA ALA A 331 10.14 -53.48 25.40
C ALA A 331 11.53 -53.99 24.94
N THR A 332 11.80 -54.02 23.64
CA THR A 332 12.95 -54.77 23.06
C THR A 332 14.01 -53.88 22.39
N ALA A 333 13.76 -52.59 22.18
CA ALA A 333 14.68 -51.68 21.51
C ALA A 333 15.89 -51.25 22.35
N ALA A 334 17.05 -51.07 21.68
CA ALA A 334 18.35 -50.78 22.30
C ALA A 334 18.58 -49.30 22.67
N ALA A 335 17.79 -48.36 22.12
CA ALA A 335 17.72 -46.96 22.55
C ALA A 335 16.53 -46.29 21.84
N GLN A 336 15.67 -45.60 22.60
CA GLN A 336 14.57 -44.79 22.09
C GLN A 336 14.83 -43.33 22.47
N PHE A 337 14.59 -42.41 21.53
CA PHE A 337 14.64 -41.00 21.85
C PHE A 337 13.44 -40.60 22.70
N VAL A 338 13.70 -39.83 23.74
CA VAL A 338 12.62 -39.14 24.45
C VAL A 338 12.19 -37.96 23.58
N THR A 339 10.90 -37.88 23.26
CA THR A 339 10.32 -36.75 22.53
C THR A 339 9.87 -35.68 23.52
N PHE A 340 10.18 -34.43 23.17
CA PHE A 340 9.78 -33.24 23.90
C PHE A 340 8.89 -32.40 23.00
N VAL A 341 7.93 -31.73 23.60
CA VAL A 341 7.15 -30.71 22.89
C VAL A 341 7.78 -29.36 23.21
N ALA A 342 8.15 -28.61 22.18
CA ALA A 342 8.69 -27.27 22.36
C ALA A 342 7.64 -26.37 23.03
N VAL A 343 8.07 -25.58 24.02
CA VAL A 343 7.26 -24.46 24.53
C VAL A 343 7.27 -23.35 23.47
N SER A 344 6.32 -23.40 22.53
CA SER A 344 6.00 -22.28 21.64
C SER A 344 4.68 -21.64 22.07
N ASP A 345 4.63 -20.30 21.97
CA ASP A 345 3.46 -19.46 22.26
C ASP A 345 2.52 -19.32 21.05
N SER A 346 2.78 -20.06 19.97
CA SER A 346 1.96 -20.08 18.78
C SER A 346 1.55 -21.51 18.43
N SER A 347 0.39 -21.62 17.80
CA SER A 347 -0.47 -22.80 17.61
C SER A 347 0.13 -24.02 16.85
N SER A 348 1.45 -24.09 16.71
CA SER A 348 2.19 -25.26 16.22
C SER A 348 3.27 -25.64 17.22
N GLN A 349 3.07 -26.76 17.90
CA GLN A 349 4.00 -27.32 18.88
C GLN A 349 4.86 -28.39 18.18
N GLU A 350 6.15 -28.11 17.99
CA GLU A 350 7.08 -29.05 17.37
C GLU A 350 7.43 -30.19 18.34
N LEU A 351 7.38 -31.44 17.86
CA LEU A 351 8.02 -32.57 18.54
C LEU A 351 9.52 -32.55 18.23
N ARG A 352 10.34 -32.51 19.27
CA ARG A 352 11.80 -32.49 19.18
C ARG A 352 12.38 -33.67 19.94
N THR A 353 13.51 -34.17 19.48
CA THR A 353 14.33 -35.16 20.19
C THR A 353 15.68 -34.56 20.50
N ASP A 354 16.33 -35.05 21.56
CA ASP A 354 17.72 -34.73 21.86
C ASP A 354 18.54 -36.03 21.76
N ALA A 355 19.56 -36.03 20.91
CA ALA A 355 20.43 -37.19 20.73
C ALA A 355 21.15 -37.59 22.05
N SER A 356 21.29 -36.64 22.96
CA SER A 356 21.91 -36.79 24.27
C SER A 356 20.99 -37.48 25.28
N VAL A 357 19.68 -37.56 25.03
CA VAL A 357 18.69 -38.09 25.97
C VAL A 357 17.96 -39.28 25.34
N THR A 358 18.26 -40.48 25.85
CA THR A 358 17.69 -41.73 25.34
C THR A 358 17.19 -42.61 26.47
N TYR A 359 16.10 -43.33 26.22
CA TYR A 359 15.57 -44.35 27.12
C TYR A 359 15.67 -45.71 26.45
N ASN A 360 16.28 -46.70 27.11
CA ASN A 360 16.28 -48.08 26.66
C ASN A 360 15.26 -48.88 27.50
N PRO A 361 14.11 -49.29 26.92
CA PRO A 361 13.08 -50.03 27.63
C PRO A 361 13.48 -51.47 27.99
N SER A 362 14.43 -52.08 27.27
CA SER A 362 14.92 -53.43 27.58
C SER A 362 15.78 -53.47 28.85
N THR A 363 16.46 -52.38 29.17
CA THR A 363 17.27 -52.23 30.39
C THR A 363 16.62 -51.30 31.42
N ASN A 364 15.52 -50.64 31.06
CA ASN A 364 14.86 -49.60 31.85
C ASN A 364 15.81 -48.45 32.25
N VAL A 365 16.75 -48.10 31.36
CA VAL A 365 17.78 -47.08 31.59
C VAL A 365 17.47 -45.81 30.80
N LEU A 366 17.35 -44.68 31.51
CA LEU A 366 17.38 -43.35 30.92
C LEU A 366 18.82 -42.81 30.96
N SER A 367 19.38 -42.52 29.78
CA SER A 367 20.73 -41.97 29.60
C SER A 367 20.64 -40.49 29.22
N ALA A 368 21.40 -39.64 29.91
CA ALA A 368 21.57 -38.23 29.57
C ALA A 368 23.02 -37.77 29.78
N THR A 369 23.52 -36.86 28.94
CA THR A 369 24.86 -36.27 29.11
C THR A 369 24.97 -35.41 30.38
N SER A 370 23.91 -34.70 30.75
CA SER A 370 23.85 -33.90 31.98
C SER A 370 22.42 -33.72 32.49
N PHE A 371 22.23 -33.71 33.80
CA PHE A 371 21.00 -33.29 34.46
C PHE A 371 21.24 -31.99 35.25
N THR A 372 20.58 -30.91 34.87
CA THR A 372 20.79 -29.55 35.44
C THR A 372 19.59 -29.06 36.26
N GLY A 373 18.96 -29.96 37.04
CA GLY A 373 17.84 -29.62 37.93
C GLY A 373 18.29 -29.13 39.30
N THR A 374 17.48 -28.31 39.95
CA THR A 374 17.71 -27.86 41.35
C THR A 374 17.53 -28.98 42.38
N THR A 375 16.89 -30.10 42.01
CA THR A 375 16.69 -31.27 42.89
C THR A 375 16.58 -32.54 42.07
N VAL A 376 17.27 -33.60 42.50
CA VAL A 376 17.11 -34.98 42.00
C VAL A 376 16.49 -35.80 43.13
N ASN A 377 15.22 -36.18 43.00
CA ASN A 377 14.51 -36.97 44.02
C ASN A 377 14.46 -38.45 43.62
N THR A 378 15.26 -39.28 44.28
CA THR A 378 15.41 -40.70 43.96
C THR A 378 15.46 -41.55 45.23
N THR A 379 14.76 -42.68 45.26
CA THR A 379 14.74 -43.57 46.43
C THR A 379 16.03 -44.39 46.59
N ASN A 380 16.69 -44.77 45.49
CA ASN A 380 17.89 -45.60 45.48
C ASN A 380 18.90 -45.09 44.43
N LEU A 381 19.52 -43.94 44.67
CA LEU A 381 20.59 -43.46 43.79
C LEU A 381 21.83 -44.35 43.94
N ASN A 382 22.18 -45.08 42.88
CA ASN A 382 23.45 -45.77 42.78
C ASN A 382 24.33 -45.02 41.78
N VAL A 383 25.51 -44.57 42.23
CA VAL A 383 26.50 -43.91 41.37
C VAL A 383 27.71 -44.84 41.24
N SER A 384 27.91 -45.41 40.05
CA SER A 384 29.05 -46.28 39.75
C SER A 384 30.27 -45.51 39.21
N GLY A 385 30.11 -44.23 38.89
CA GLY A 385 31.17 -43.32 38.44
C GLY A 385 31.53 -42.28 39.50
N SER A 386 32.24 -41.22 39.08
CA SER A 386 32.51 -40.08 39.95
C SER A 386 31.28 -39.19 40.10
N VAL A 387 31.07 -38.64 41.30
CA VAL A 387 30.18 -37.50 41.52
C VAL A 387 31.07 -36.25 41.51
N ALA A 388 30.99 -35.42 40.48
CA ALA A 388 31.85 -34.23 40.34
C ALA A 388 31.04 -33.01 39.85
N ASN A 389 31.24 -31.86 40.49
CA ASN A 389 30.76 -30.56 40.01
C ASN A 389 31.89 -29.77 39.33
N GLY A 390 32.46 -30.34 38.27
CA GLY A 390 33.47 -29.68 37.43
C GLY A 390 34.93 -29.73 37.92
N VAL A 391 35.18 -29.98 39.21
CA VAL A 391 36.55 -30.12 39.78
C VAL A 391 36.53 -31.04 41.01
N ASN A 392 36.37 -32.36 40.81
CA ASN A 392 36.59 -33.46 41.79
C ASN A 392 35.99 -33.36 43.22
N GLU A 393 35.25 -32.31 43.55
CA GLU A 393 34.70 -32.04 44.87
C GLU A 393 33.16 -32.14 44.83
N ILE A 394 32.61 -32.70 45.91
CA ILE A 394 31.17 -32.75 46.16
C ILE A 394 30.85 -31.64 47.16
N THR A 395 30.20 -30.57 46.69
CA THR A 395 29.71 -29.50 47.56
C THR A 395 28.26 -29.76 47.96
N PHE A 396 27.98 -29.82 49.26
CA PHE A 396 26.62 -29.85 49.79
C PHE A 396 26.23 -28.42 50.22
N ALA A 397 25.17 -27.87 49.61
CA ALA A 397 24.64 -26.55 50.00
C ALA A 397 23.93 -26.55 51.36
N GLY A 398 23.64 -27.73 51.91
CA GLY A 398 23.09 -27.96 53.25
C GLY A 398 23.67 -29.24 53.86
N ASP A 399 22.97 -29.81 54.84
CA ASP A 399 23.47 -30.97 55.60
C ASP A 399 23.50 -32.28 54.78
N LEU A 400 24.50 -33.14 55.05
CA LEU A 400 24.49 -34.54 54.62
C LEU A 400 23.75 -35.41 55.64
N LYS A 401 22.59 -35.96 55.25
CA LYS A 401 21.79 -36.86 56.10
C LYS A 401 22.07 -38.33 55.80
N VAL A 402 22.61 -39.05 56.78
CA VAL A 402 22.72 -40.52 56.76
C VAL A 402 21.73 -41.11 57.77
N ALA A 403 20.54 -41.47 57.30
CA ALA A 403 19.42 -41.88 58.15
C ALA A 403 19.49 -43.37 58.56
N SER A 404 18.65 -43.76 59.52
CA SER A 404 18.37 -45.17 59.84
C SER A 404 19.62 -46.00 60.17
N THR A 405 20.56 -45.41 60.91
CA THR A 405 21.82 -46.06 61.36
C THR A 405 22.70 -46.60 60.22
N LYS A 406 22.54 -46.02 59.03
CA LYS A 406 23.47 -46.23 57.90
C LYS A 406 24.81 -45.54 58.18
N GLU A 407 25.76 -45.77 57.30
CA GLU A 407 27.16 -45.38 57.53
C GLU A 407 27.77 -44.74 56.28
N ILE A 408 28.76 -43.88 56.50
CA ILE A 408 29.70 -43.44 55.47
C ILE A 408 30.84 -44.45 55.46
N ARG A 409 31.13 -45.05 54.29
CA ARG A 409 32.18 -46.06 54.12
C ARG A 409 33.32 -45.51 53.28
N TYR A 410 34.54 -45.70 53.76
CA TYR A 410 35.78 -45.46 53.03
C TYR A 410 36.41 -46.81 52.73
N TYR A 411 36.26 -47.26 51.48
CA TYR A 411 36.82 -48.54 51.03
C TYR A 411 38.33 -48.44 50.83
N ASP A 412 39.04 -49.55 51.02
CA ASP A 412 40.44 -49.68 50.61
C ASP A 412 40.58 -49.74 49.08
N THR A 413 41.83 -49.72 48.60
CA THR A 413 42.14 -49.58 47.17
C THR A 413 41.52 -50.68 46.30
N ASP A 414 41.31 -51.89 46.83
CA ASP A 414 40.71 -53.01 46.10
C ASP A 414 39.21 -53.21 46.40
N ASN A 415 38.60 -52.33 47.20
CA ASN A 415 37.21 -52.36 47.67
C ASN A 415 36.82 -53.64 48.44
N SER A 416 37.77 -54.34 49.05
CA SER A 416 37.48 -55.55 49.82
C SER A 416 37.06 -55.24 51.27
N HIS A 417 37.59 -54.16 51.85
CA HIS A 417 37.35 -53.75 53.23
C HIS A 417 37.00 -52.25 53.29
N PHE A 418 36.44 -51.78 54.40
CA PHE A 418 36.14 -50.36 54.58
C PHE A 418 36.27 -49.90 56.03
N ILE A 419 36.54 -48.60 56.20
CA ILE A 419 36.39 -47.87 57.46
C ILE A 419 35.02 -47.18 57.43
N GLY A 420 34.18 -47.46 58.42
CA GLY A 420 32.81 -46.96 58.50
C GLY A 420 32.59 -45.99 59.65
N PHE A 421 31.91 -44.87 59.40
CA PHE A 421 31.36 -44.01 60.44
C PHE A 421 29.84 -44.15 60.48
N LYS A 422 29.31 -44.62 61.61
CA LYS A 422 27.89 -44.91 61.82
C LYS A 422 27.39 -44.33 63.14
N SER A 423 26.10 -44.00 63.20
CA SER A 423 25.45 -43.63 64.45
C SER A 423 25.22 -44.85 65.36
N ALA A 424 25.07 -44.58 66.66
CA ALA A 424 24.60 -45.59 67.60
C ALA A 424 23.19 -46.07 67.22
N GLY A 425 22.85 -47.33 67.56
CA GLY A 425 21.55 -47.93 67.27
C GLY A 425 20.37 -47.13 67.82
N THR A 426 20.59 -46.36 68.89
CA THR A 426 19.64 -45.38 69.41
C THR A 426 20.45 -44.17 69.91
N VAL A 427 20.09 -42.97 69.44
CA VAL A 427 20.63 -41.70 69.93
C VAL A 427 19.50 -41.02 70.70
N THR A 428 19.70 -40.75 71.99
CA THR A 428 18.63 -40.29 72.90
C THR A 428 18.27 -38.81 72.74
N ALA A 429 19.14 -38.02 72.10
CA ALA A 429 18.90 -36.62 71.71
C ALA A 429 19.79 -36.26 70.50
N SER A 430 19.37 -35.31 69.67
CA SER A 430 20.23 -34.77 68.60
C SER A 430 21.50 -34.16 69.19
N LYS A 431 22.66 -34.44 68.56
CA LYS A 431 23.99 -33.97 68.97
C LYS A 431 24.71 -33.35 67.77
N SER A 432 25.38 -32.22 67.96
CA SER A 432 26.17 -31.55 66.91
C SER A 432 27.57 -31.22 67.41
N PHE A 433 28.54 -32.07 67.09
CA PHE A 433 29.92 -31.87 67.52
C PHE A 433 30.63 -30.80 66.68
N THR A 434 31.19 -29.78 67.33
CA THR A 434 32.02 -28.76 66.69
C THR A 434 33.47 -29.21 66.69
N LEU A 435 34.09 -29.30 65.51
CA LEU A 435 35.52 -29.64 65.37
C LEU A 435 36.42 -28.47 65.81
N PRO A 436 37.62 -28.75 66.36
CA PRO A 436 38.62 -27.72 66.59
C PRO A 436 39.19 -27.20 65.27
N ASP A 437 39.75 -25.99 65.31
CA ASP A 437 40.52 -25.46 64.19
C ASP A 437 41.87 -26.20 64.04
N GLY A 438 42.30 -26.40 62.79
CA GLY A 438 43.55 -27.07 62.43
C GLY A 438 43.65 -28.57 62.77
N ASP A 439 44.83 -29.13 62.54
CA ASP A 439 45.17 -30.56 62.71
C ASP A 439 45.80 -30.89 64.07
N GLY A 440 45.93 -29.89 64.95
CA GLY A 440 46.57 -30.03 66.26
C GLY A 440 48.10 -29.99 66.19
N THR A 441 48.74 -30.28 67.31
CA THR A 441 50.19 -30.48 67.39
C THR A 441 50.52 -31.96 67.59
N THR A 442 51.76 -32.35 67.31
CA THR A 442 52.23 -33.74 67.45
C THR A 442 51.81 -34.34 68.78
N ASN A 443 51.26 -35.56 68.73
CA ASN A 443 50.76 -36.34 69.88
C ASN A 443 49.52 -35.78 70.59
N GLN A 444 48.81 -34.81 70.02
CA GLN A 444 47.48 -34.46 70.52
C GLN A 444 46.42 -35.44 70.02
N VAL A 445 45.38 -35.63 70.84
CA VAL A 445 44.20 -36.42 70.51
C VAL A 445 42.96 -35.54 70.55
N LEU A 446 41.94 -35.91 69.78
CA LEU A 446 40.66 -35.23 69.80
C LEU A 446 39.86 -35.68 71.03
N THR A 447 39.46 -34.73 71.87
CA THR A 447 38.68 -34.96 73.09
C THR A 447 37.37 -34.20 73.06
N THR A 448 36.34 -34.73 73.73
CA THR A 448 35.08 -34.01 73.96
C THR A 448 35.02 -33.49 75.39
N ASP A 449 34.42 -32.32 75.57
CA ASP A 449 34.10 -31.73 76.87
C ASP A 449 32.79 -32.27 77.49
N GLY A 450 32.09 -33.17 76.79
CA GLY A 450 30.75 -33.65 77.17
C GLY A 450 29.60 -32.72 76.75
N ASN A 451 29.90 -31.56 76.18
CA ASN A 451 28.96 -30.52 75.75
C ASN A 451 29.10 -30.20 74.24
N GLU A 452 29.37 -31.23 73.44
CA GLU A 452 29.36 -31.15 71.96
C GLU A 452 30.48 -30.27 71.37
N THR A 453 31.49 -29.89 72.15
CA THR A 453 32.72 -29.27 71.64
C THR A 453 33.85 -30.30 71.61
N LEU A 454 34.55 -30.38 70.48
CA LEU A 454 35.75 -31.20 70.33
C LEU A 454 37.00 -30.31 70.37
N SER A 455 38.07 -30.78 71.01
CA SER A 455 39.33 -30.04 71.15
C SER A 455 40.55 -30.96 71.07
N TRP A 456 41.68 -30.44 70.57
CA TRP A 456 42.97 -31.12 70.62
C TRP A 456 43.55 -31.02 72.04
N SER A 457 43.82 -32.15 72.67
CA SER A 457 44.48 -32.21 73.98
C SER A 457 45.69 -33.14 73.95
N THR A 458 46.73 -32.79 74.70
CA THR A 458 47.86 -33.71 74.93
C THR A 458 47.43 -34.71 75.99
N PRO A 459 47.41 -36.03 75.70
CA PRO A 459 47.17 -37.03 76.73
C PRO A 459 48.24 -36.88 77.82
N SER A 460 47.85 -36.61 79.06
CA SER A 460 48.75 -36.80 80.19
C SER A 460 49.08 -38.30 80.22
N GLY A 461 50.36 -38.65 80.07
CA GLY A 461 50.83 -40.03 80.00
C GLY A 461 50.09 -40.92 80.99
N THR A 462 49.54 -42.02 80.49
CA THR A 462 48.94 -43.06 81.31
C THR A 462 49.96 -43.45 82.38
N GLY A 463 49.68 -43.10 83.62
CA GLY A 463 50.61 -43.27 84.72
C GLY A 463 51.07 -44.71 84.85
N GLU A 464 52.38 -44.89 84.96
CA GLU A 464 52.90 -45.91 85.84
C GLU A 464 53.05 -45.28 87.23
N LEU A 465 52.44 -45.93 88.21
CA LEU A 465 52.50 -45.57 89.61
C LEU A 465 53.95 -45.78 90.07
N ASN A 466 54.70 -44.69 90.30
CA ASN A 466 55.89 -44.66 91.15
C ASN A 466 56.99 -45.69 90.81
N GLU A 467 57.92 -45.36 89.91
CA GLU A 467 59.12 -46.21 89.73
C GLU A 467 60.36 -45.76 90.51
N ASP A 468 60.51 -44.49 90.93
CA ASP A 468 61.79 -44.02 91.51
C ASP A 468 61.72 -43.33 92.89
N SER A 469 60.67 -43.52 93.71
CA SER A 469 60.68 -43.01 95.10
C SER A 469 60.05 -43.93 96.16
N TYR A 470 60.54 -43.80 97.40
CA TYR A 470 60.00 -44.45 98.60
C TYR A 470 58.84 -43.62 99.17
N LYS A 471 57.74 -44.24 99.63
CA LYS A 471 56.61 -43.45 100.15
C LYS A 471 56.87 -42.90 101.56
N THR A 472 57.17 -43.77 102.51
CA THR A 472 57.46 -43.39 103.91
C THR A 472 58.26 -44.49 104.59
N ILE A 473 59.36 -44.12 105.25
CA ILE A 473 60.11 -45.00 106.15
C ILE A 473 59.85 -44.55 107.58
N LYS A 474 59.30 -45.45 108.39
CA LYS A 474 58.87 -45.17 109.76
C LYS A 474 59.73 -45.89 110.78
N ILE A 475 60.20 -45.16 111.79
CA ILE A 475 60.90 -45.71 112.95
C ILE A 475 60.13 -45.30 114.20
N SER A 476 59.79 -46.27 115.05
CA SER A 476 59.01 -46.01 116.27
C SER A 476 59.74 -45.02 117.18
N GLY A 477 59.07 -43.93 117.55
CA GLY A 477 59.61 -42.88 118.41
C GLY A 477 60.34 -41.74 117.67
N GLN A 478 60.50 -41.85 116.34
CA GLN A 478 61.15 -40.84 115.50
C GLN A 478 60.12 -40.21 114.52
N THR A 479 60.52 -39.09 113.90
CA THR A 479 59.77 -38.52 112.77
C THR A 479 59.90 -39.42 111.54
N ASP A 480 58.80 -39.57 110.80
CA ASP A 480 58.77 -40.34 109.56
C ASP A 480 59.63 -39.67 108.48
N VAL A 481 60.35 -40.47 107.67
CA VAL A 481 61.05 -39.99 106.47
C VAL A 481 60.12 -40.21 105.28
N VAL A 482 59.65 -39.14 104.65
CA VAL A 482 58.62 -39.16 103.60
C VAL A 482 59.20 -38.56 102.33
N ALA A 483 58.97 -39.19 101.18
CA ALA A 483 59.39 -38.58 99.91
C ALA A 483 58.65 -37.26 99.66
N SER A 484 59.42 -36.24 99.33
CA SER A 484 59.02 -34.87 99.06
C SER A 484 58.73 -34.60 97.58
N ALA A 485 59.17 -35.49 96.68
CA ALA A 485 58.94 -35.42 95.24
C ALA A 485 58.88 -36.82 94.60
N ALA A 486 58.52 -36.89 93.31
CA ALA A 486 58.43 -38.15 92.56
C ALA A 486 59.79 -38.82 92.28
N ALA A 487 60.87 -38.04 92.26
CA ALA A 487 62.25 -38.52 92.40
C ALA A 487 62.78 -37.90 93.70
N ASP A 488 63.14 -38.71 94.68
CA ASP A 488 63.66 -38.25 95.97
C ASP A 488 64.80 -39.14 96.46
N GLU A 489 65.76 -38.56 97.19
CA GLU A 489 66.97 -39.23 97.63
C GLU A 489 66.82 -39.70 99.09
N LEU A 490 66.96 -41.01 99.33
CA LEU A 490 67.03 -41.54 100.69
C LEU A 490 68.47 -41.48 101.20
N THR A 491 68.77 -40.55 102.09
CA THR A 491 70.06 -40.53 102.80
C THR A 491 69.98 -41.28 104.13
N LEU A 492 70.83 -42.30 104.30
CA LEU A 492 71.01 -43.01 105.56
C LEU A 492 72.36 -42.61 106.18
N VAL A 493 72.35 -42.18 107.44
CA VAL A 493 73.56 -41.75 108.17
C VAL A 493 73.89 -42.78 109.25
N ALA A 494 75.12 -43.31 109.24
CA ALA A 494 75.55 -44.26 110.26
C ALA A 494 75.77 -43.56 111.62
N GLY A 495 75.12 -44.08 112.67
CA GLY A 495 75.33 -43.64 114.05
C GLY A 495 76.61 -44.19 114.68
N THR A 496 76.96 -43.73 115.88
CA THR A 496 78.09 -44.26 116.65
C THR A 496 77.91 -45.76 116.91
N ASN A 497 78.98 -46.55 116.73
CA ASN A 497 78.99 -48.03 116.84
C ASN A 497 78.16 -48.78 115.78
N ILE A 498 77.83 -48.14 114.65
CA ILE A 498 77.24 -48.78 113.47
C ILE A 498 78.13 -48.51 112.26
N THR A 499 78.37 -49.52 111.42
CA THR A 499 78.84 -49.33 110.04
C THR A 499 77.72 -49.64 109.07
N MET A 500 77.63 -48.83 108.02
CA MET A 500 76.71 -49.02 106.91
C MET A 500 77.50 -49.00 105.61
N THR A 501 77.26 -49.97 104.74
CA THR A 501 77.88 -50.09 103.41
C THR A 501 76.83 -50.39 102.37
N THR A 502 77.01 -49.89 101.14
CA THR A 502 76.11 -50.11 100.02
C THR A 502 76.80 -50.90 98.91
N ALA A 503 76.07 -51.78 98.23
CA ALA A 503 76.52 -52.46 97.02
C ALA A 503 75.33 -52.65 96.05
N ALA A 504 75.27 -51.82 95.00
CA ALA A 504 74.14 -51.74 94.08
C ALA A 504 72.80 -51.59 94.83
N ASP A 505 71.96 -52.63 94.82
CA ASP A 505 70.61 -52.63 95.39
C ASP A 505 70.56 -53.11 96.86
N GLU A 506 71.72 -53.28 97.51
CA GLU A 506 71.83 -53.77 98.89
C GLU A 506 72.48 -52.75 99.84
N ILE A 507 71.91 -52.63 101.05
CA ILE A 507 72.46 -51.87 102.17
C ILE A 507 72.71 -52.83 103.34
N THR A 508 73.97 -52.98 103.75
CA THR A 508 74.36 -53.79 104.91
C THR A 508 74.58 -52.90 106.13
N ILE A 509 74.04 -53.31 107.29
CA ILE A 509 74.18 -52.60 108.58
C ILE A 509 74.81 -53.55 109.60
N ASN A 510 75.97 -53.16 110.14
CA ASN A 510 76.72 -53.93 111.14
C ASN A 510 76.92 -53.12 112.42
N SER A 511 76.98 -53.79 113.57
CA SER A 511 77.46 -53.16 114.82
C SER A 511 78.98 -53.16 114.86
N THR A 512 79.57 -52.03 115.27
CA THR A 512 81.02 -51.85 115.41
C THR A 512 81.52 -51.72 116.84
N GLY A 513 80.67 -52.00 117.85
CA GLY A 513 81.07 -51.99 119.25
C GLY A 513 80.51 -53.17 120.04
N GLY A 514 81.40 -53.96 120.68
CA GLY A 514 80.97 -54.93 121.71
C GLY A 514 81.83 -56.17 121.91
N GLY A 515 83.16 -56.07 121.89
CA GLY A 515 83.99 -57.06 122.58
C GLY A 515 84.00 -56.76 124.08
N GLY A 516 83.43 -57.65 124.90
CA GLY A 516 83.71 -57.72 126.34
C GLY A 516 82.48 -57.87 127.25
N GLY A 517 82.28 -59.08 127.76
CA GLY A 517 81.36 -59.34 128.87
C GLY A 517 80.99 -60.82 129.04
N THR A 518 81.98 -61.61 129.51
CA THR A 518 81.96 -62.98 130.11
C THR A 518 80.83 -63.94 129.78
#